data_AF-A0A358PC78-F1
#
_entry.id   AF-A0A358PC78-F1
#
_cell.length_a   1.000
_cell.length_b   1.000
_cell.length_c   1.000
_cell.angle_alpha   90.00
_cell.angle_beta   90.00
_cell.angle_gamma   90.00
#
_symmetry.space_group_name_H-M   'P 1'
#
loop_
_entity.id
_entity.type
_entity.pdbx_description
1 polymer ?
#
loop_
_entity_poly.entity_id
_entity_poly.type
_entity_poly.pdbx_seq_one_letter_code
_entity_poly.pdbx_strand_id
1 'polypeptide(L)'
;QKACFGTKCHHFFKNGIIRAETSFLIARAADGSIAHFPASLNDHKDGILARSVAPADLPAAVIDAGQNAIQKLATALDVTGLLALETFVTDDNRLLFNEIAPRPHNSFHWTIEGCANSQFTQLIRAVAGMPLGSTNCYGQWQMDNLLGEDMPRLDELASTSGLHLHLYGKAEAKPGRKMGHTNRQIKPV
;
A
#
# COMPACT_ATOMS: atom_id res chain seq x y z
N GLN A 1 8.83 -2.66 -14.12
CA GLN A 1 10.30 -2.83 -13.98
C GLN A 1 10.64 -2.47 -12.53
N LYS A 2 11.13 -3.44 -11.75
CA LYS A 2 11.63 -3.25 -10.37
C LYS A 2 12.96 -2.51 -10.45
N ALA A 3 13.07 -1.27 -9.97
CA ALA A 3 14.36 -0.55 -10.03
C ALA A 3 15.33 -0.99 -8.92
N CYS A 4 14.83 -1.55 -7.81
CA CYS A 4 15.68 -2.01 -6.72
C CYS A 4 15.11 -3.27 -6.03
N PHE A 5 15.60 -4.45 -6.40
CA PHE A 5 15.60 -5.62 -5.50
C PHE A 5 17.01 -6.20 -5.48
N GLY A 6 17.66 -6.19 -4.32
CA GLY A 6 19.01 -6.76 -4.11
C GLY A 6 19.82 -6.09 -2.98
N THR A 7 21.03 -6.62 -2.75
CA THR A 7 22.04 -6.24 -1.75
C THR A 7 22.33 -4.73 -1.64
N LYS A 8 22.06 -3.96 -2.71
CA LYS A 8 22.26 -2.50 -2.74
C LYS A 8 21.26 -1.73 -1.86
N CYS A 9 19.98 -2.13 -1.80
CA CYS A 9 19.01 -1.48 -0.90
C CYS A 9 19.39 -1.71 0.56
N HIS A 10 19.71 -2.96 0.93
CA HIS A 10 20.24 -3.28 2.27
C HIS A 10 21.50 -2.47 2.63
N HIS A 11 22.34 -2.13 1.65
CA HIS A 11 23.51 -1.29 1.87
C HIS A 11 23.12 0.17 2.20
N PHE A 12 22.15 0.76 1.50
CA PHE A 12 21.64 2.10 1.82
C PHE A 12 20.92 2.18 3.17
N PHE A 13 20.15 1.13 3.53
CA PHE A 13 19.58 0.99 4.87
C PHE A 13 20.68 0.88 5.95
N LYS A 14 21.69 0.04 5.74
CA LYS A 14 22.78 -0.17 6.70
C LYS A 14 23.69 1.05 6.86
N ASN A 15 23.78 1.91 5.86
CA ASN A 15 24.57 3.14 5.91
C ASN A 15 23.79 4.35 6.47
N GLY A 16 22.55 4.17 6.95
CA GLY A 16 21.75 5.27 7.51
C GLY A 16 21.34 6.31 6.47
N ILE A 17 21.08 5.90 5.23
CA ILE A 17 20.64 6.81 4.17
C ILE A 17 19.13 6.73 3.98
N ILE A 18 18.50 5.59 4.29
CA ILE A 18 17.07 5.34 4.16
C ILE A 18 16.49 5.01 5.54
N ARG A 19 15.48 5.78 5.98
CA ARG A 19 14.79 5.57 7.26
C ARG A 19 13.49 4.80 7.17
N ALA A 20 12.84 4.80 6.01
CA ALA A 20 11.55 4.16 5.81
C ALA A 20 11.28 3.81 4.35
N GLU A 21 10.39 2.86 4.12
CA GLU A 21 9.75 2.64 2.83
C GLU A 21 8.32 3.16 2.89
N THR A 22 7.89 3.85 1.85
CA THR A 22 6.54 4.39 1.77
C THR A 22 5.97 4.22 0.37
N SER A 23 4.65 4.03 0.29
CA SER A 23 3.93 3.94 -0.97
C SER A 23 2.79 4.93 -1.03
N PHE A 24 2.55 5.44 -2.24
CA PHE A 24 1.45 6.31 -2.60
C PHE A 24 0.54 5.58 -3.60
N LEU A 25 -0.77 5.83 -3.55
CA LEU A 25 -1.74 5.23 -4.46
C LEU A 25 -2.73 6.31 -4.89
N ILE A 26 -3.02 6.33 -6.19
CA ILE A 26 -4.10 7.13 -6.74
C ILE A 26 -5.02 6.27 -7.60
N ALA A 27 -6.28 6.70 -7.67
CA ALA A 27 -7.19 6.33 -8.75
C ALA A 27 -7.31 7.52 -9.72
N ARG A 28 -7.22 7.26 -11.02
CA ARG A 28 -7.45 8.25 -12.08
C ARG A 28 -8.53 7.74 -13.03
N ALA A 29 -9.57 8.53 -13.26
CA ALA A 29 -10.62 8.20 -14.23
C ALA A 29 -10.29 8.73 -15.63
N ALA A 30 -11.05 8.28 -16.64
CA ALA A 30 -10.83 8.65 -18.03
C ALA A 30 -11.01 10.15 -18.33
N ASP A 31 -11.79 10.86 -17.49
CA ASP A 31 -11.95 12.32 -17.56
C ASP A 31 -10.77 13.10 -16.92
N GLY A 32 -9.77 12.37 -16.41
CA GLY A 32 -8.60 12.93 -15.75
C GLY A 32 -8.79 13.28 -14.28
N SER A 33 -9.98 13.05 -13.69
CA SER A 33 -10.19 13.20 -12.25
C SER A 33 -9.32 12.22 -11.46
N ILE A 34 -8.82 12.67 -10.30
CA ILE A 34 -7.89 11.90 -9.46
C ILE A 34 -8.40 11.87 -8.02
N ALA A 35 -8.31 10.69 -7.39
CA ALA A 35 -8.51 10.50 -5.97
C ALA A 35 -7.24 9.91 -5.33
N HIS A 36 -6.71 10.59 -4.32
CA HIS A 36 -5.52 10.17 -3.59
C HIS A 36 -5.89 9.34 -2.38
N PHE A 37 -5.23 8.20 -2.18
CA PHE A 37 -5.28 7.49 -0.91
C PHE A 37 -4.22 8.04 0.06
N PRO A 38 -4.45 7.95 1.39
CA PRO A 38 -3.39 8.22 2.36
C PRO A 38 -2.16 7.34 2.11
N ALA A 39 -0.96 7.90 2.21
CA ALA A 39 0.26 7.13 2.03
C ALA A 39 0.39 6.03 3.09
N SER A 40 1.10 4.96 2.75
CA SER A 40 1.36 3.82 3.65
C SER A 40 2.85 3.70 3.92
N LEU A 41 3.24 3.53 5.19
CA LEU A 41 4.57 3.04 5.56
C LEU A 41 4.60 1.53 5.40
N ASN A 42 5.68 1.01 4.82
CA ASN A 42 5.79 -0.41 4.45
C ASN A 42 7.02 -1.04 5.08
N ASP A 43 6.82 -2.17 5.74
CA ASP A 43 7.91 -3.00 6.24
C ASP A 43 8.03 -4.26 5.39
N HIS A 44 9.20 -4.47 4.79
CA HIS A 44 9.52 -5.66 4.01
C HIS A 44 10.42 -6.60 4.81
N LYS A 45 10.12 -7.90 4.75
CA LYS A 45 10.95 -8.98 5.28
C LYS A 45 11.31 -9.93 4.14
N ASP A 46 12.60 -10.18 3.96
CA ASP A 46 13.12 -11.07 2.90
C ASP A 46 12.60 -10.68 1.49
N GLY A 47 12.40 -9.38 1.26
CA GLY A 47 11.87 -8.84 0.01
C GLY A 47 10.36 -9.02 -0.21
N ILE A 48 9.62 -9.44 0.82
CA ILE A 48 8.16 -9.58 0.80
C ILE A 48 7.57 -8.55 1.76
N LEU A 49 6.55 -7.82 1.30
CA LEU A 49 5.81 -6.90 2.17
C LEU A 49 5.23 -7.69 3.34
N ALA A 50 5.64 -7.35 4.56
CA ALA A 50 5.16 -7.98 5.78
C ALA A 50 4.03 -7.16 6.40
N ARG A 51 4.19 -5.83 6.44
CA ARG A 51 3.24 -4.91 7.07
C ARG A 51 3.11 -3.61 6.31
N SER A 52 1.90 -3.04 6.30
CA SER A 52 1.63 -1.66 5.92
C SER A 52 0.89 -0.93 7.03
N VAL A 53 1.31 0.30 7.34
CA VAL A 53 0.63 1.20 8.30
C VAL A 53 0.24 2.49 7.60
N ALA A 54 -1.04 2.85 7.69
CA ALA A 54 -1.58 4.02 7.00
C ALA A 54 -2.71 4.66 7.81
N PRO A 55 -2.90 5.99 7.78
CA PRO A 55 -2.05 6.98 7.12
C PRO A 55 -0.62 6.97 7.67
N ALA A 56 0.36 7.18 6.79
CA ALA A 56 1.77 7.25 7.13
C ALA A 56 2.06 8.44 8.04
N ASP A 57 2.79 8.19 9.13
CA ASP A 57 3.27 9.23 10.04
C ASP A 57 4.60 9.82 9.50
N LEU A 58 4.48 10.71 8.53
CA LEU A 58 5.59 11.39 7.87
C LEU A 58 5.32 12.90 7.80
N PRO A 59 6.36 13.75 7.70
CA PRO A 59 6.17 15.18 7.52
C PRO A 59 5.29 15.49 6.30
N ALA A 60 4.39 16.46 6.43
CA ALA A 60 3.44 16.83 5.37
C ALA A 60 4.13 17.08 4.03
N ALA A 61 5.29 17.75 4.04
CA ALA A 61 6.08 18.00 2.82
C ALA A 61 6.50 16.72 2.07
N VAL A 62 6.77 15.63 2.80
CA VAL A 62 7.11 14.32 2.20
C VAL A 62 5.87 13.69 1.58
N ILE A 63 4.75 13.75 2.28
CA ILE A 63 3.46 13.25 1.78
C ILE A 63 3.07 14.01 0.51
N ASP A 64 3.09 15.34 0.56
CA ASP A 64 2.75 16.20 -0.57
C ASP A 64 3.68 15.97 -1.76
N ALA A 65 4.99 15.82 -1.53
CA ALA A 65 5.95 15.51 -2.59
C ALA A 65 5.61 14.19 -3.30
N GLY A 66 5.27 13.15 -2.54
CA GLY A 66 4.93 11.84 -3.09
C GLY A 66 3.58 11.83 -3.82
N GLN A 67 2.56 12.49 -3.26
CA GLN A 67 1.25 12.65 -3.92
C GLN A 67 1.38 13.43 -5.24
N ASN A 68 2.17 14.51 -5.24
CA ASN A 68 2.45 15.26 -6.46
C ASN A 68 3.23 14.43 -7.49
N ALA A 69 4.21 13.64 -7.05
CA ALA A 69 5.00 12.79 -7.94
C ALA A 69 4.15 11.72 -8.62
N ILE A 70 3.31 10.99 -7.86
CA ILE A 70 2.46 9.95 -8.42
C ILE A 70 1.38 10.52 -9.36
N GLN A 71 0.82 11.69 -9.03
CA GLN A 71 -0.12 12.38 -9.92
C GLN A 71 0.53 12.75 -11.25
N LYS A 72 1.73 13.35 -11.22
CA LYS A 72 2.48 13.69 -12.44
C LYS A 72 2.78 12.45 -13.28
N LEU A 73 3.18 11.35 -12.64
CA LEU A 73 3.42 10.07 -13.32
C LEU A 73 2.15 9.52 -13.96
N ALA A 74 1.03 9.47 -13.23
CA ALA A 74 -0.24 8.96 -13.77
C ALA A 74 -0.76 9.79 -14.94
N THR A 75 -0.63 11.12 -14.88
CA THR A 75 -1.00 12.01 -15.98
C THR A 75 -0.08 11.81 -17.19
N ALA A 76 1.24 11.74 -16.99
CA ALA A 76 2.20 11.57 -18.09
C ALA A 76 2.07 10.21 -18.78
N LEU A 77 1.67 9.17 -18.04
CA LEU A 77 1.42 7.82 -18.55
C LEU A 77 -0.02 7.61 -19.01
N ASP A 78 -0.87 8.64 -18.91
CA ASP A 78 -2.31 8.60 -19.18
C ASP A 78 -3.04 7.40 -18.56
N VAL A 79 -2.77 7.12 -17.28
CA VAL A 79 -3.36 5.98 -16.57
C VAL A 79 -4.85 6.18 -16.38
N THR A 80 -5.65 5.18 -16.77
CA THR A 80 -7.04 5.02 -16.33
C THR A 80 -7.12 3.81 -15.41
N GLY A 81 -7.57 3.98 -14.17
CA GLY A 81 -7.55 2.94 -13.14
C GLY A 81 -6.70 3.35 -11.93
N LEU A 82 -5.82 2.46 -11.48
CA LEU A 82 -4.94 2.70 -10.33
C LEU A 82 -3.47 2.83 -10.74
N LEU A 83 -2.74 3.68 -10.02
CA LEU A 83 -1.29 3.68 -10.03
C LEU A 83 -0.78 3.71 -8.59
N ALA A 84 0.07 2.75 -8.22
CA ALA A 84 0.85 2.78 -7.00
C ALA A 84 2.29 3.21 -7.32
N LEU A 85 2.88 4.00 -6.43
CA LEU A 85 4.28 4.42 -6.45
C LEU A 85 4.92 4.01 -5.13
N GLU A 86 5.94 3.16 -5.19
CA GLU A 86 6.79 2.86 -4.04
C GLU A 86 8.03 3.77 -4.03
N THR A 87 8.41 4.18 -2.84
CA THR A 87 9.55 5.07 -2.61
C THR A 87 10.28 4.71 -1.31
N PHE A 88 11.54 5.12 -1.25
CA PHE A 88 12.30 5.19 -0.01
C PHE A 88 12.29 6.62 0.52
N VAL A 89 12.21 6.77 1.84
CA VAL A 89 12.38 8.04 2.53
C VAL A 89 13.78 8.09 3.13
N THR A 90 14.56 9.10 2.76
CA THR A 90 15.89 9.32 3.33
C THR A 90 15.82 10.01 4.69
N ASP A 91 16.94 9.99 5.42
CA ASP A 91 17.06 10.67 6.72
C ASP A 91 16.80 12.18 6.64
N ASP A 92 17.14 12.80 5.50
CA ASP A 92 16.88 14.20 5.19
C ASP A 92 15.51 14.44 4.50
N ASN A 93 14.57 13.51 4.64
CA ASN A 93 13.18 13.61 4.15
C ASN A 93 13.03 13.76 2.62
N ARG A 94 13.97 13.24 1.84
CA ARG A 94 13.82 13.14 0.38
C ARG A 94 13.17 11.80 0.01
N LEU A 95 12.40 11.83 -1.06
CA LEU A 95 11.83 10.63 -1.67
C LEU A 95 12.77 10.13 -2.77
N LEU A 96 13.13 8.85 -2.70
CA LEU A 96 13.79 8.13 -3.78
C LEU A 96 12.80 7.18 -4.43
N PHE A 97 12.70 7.24 -5.74
CA PHE A 97 11.86 6.32 -6.53
C PHE A 97 12.32 4.87 -6.33
N ASN A 98 11.37 3.94 -6.13
CA ASN A 98 11.63 2.50 -6.14
C ASN A 98 10.95 1.81 -7.33
N GLU A 99 9.62 1.79 -7.35
CA GLU A 99 8.86 1.16 -8.43
C GLU A 99 7.46 1.78 -8.60
N ILE A 100 6.83 1.48 -9.75
CA ILE A 100 5.41 1.74 -9.97
C ILE A 100 4.67 0.45 -10.29
N ALA A 101 3.40 0.38 -9.90
CA ALA A 101 2.47 -0.68 -10.25
C ALA A 101 1.12 -0.11 -10.73
N PRO A 102 0.76 -0.24 -12.03
CA PRO A 102 -0.49 0.28 -12.58
C PRO A 102 -1.67 -0.68 -12.33
N ARG A 103 -1.90 -1.05 -11.07
CA ARG A 103 -2.88 -2.05 -10.64
C ARG A 103 -3.15 -1.91 -9.13
N PRO A 104 -4.15 -2.63 -8.57
CA PRO A 104 -4.25 -2.78 -7.13
C PRO A 104 -2.93 -3.25 -6.52
N HIS A 105 -2.58 -2.67 -5.39
CA HIS A 105 -1.31 -2.85 -4.72
C HIS A 105 -1.48 -3.41 -3.31
N ASN A 106 -0.57 -4.32 -2.90
CA ASN A 106 -0.70 -5.05 -1.65
C ASN A 106 -0.63 -4.12 -0.43
N SER A 107 0.21 -3.09 -0.49
CA SER A 107 0.33 -2.08 0.59
C SER A 107 -0.93 -1.24 0.86
N PHE A 108 -1.98 -1.40 0.05
CA PHE A 108 -3.23 -0.68 0.19
C PHE A 108 -4.43 -1.60 0.45
N HIS A 109 -4.22 -2.87 0.79
CA HIS A 109 -5.34 -3.77 1.13
C HIS A 109 -6.10 -3.32 2.39
N TRP A 110 -5.44 -2.59 3.29
CA TRP A 110 -6.09 -1.93 4.44
C TRP A 110 -7.24 -0.99 4.05
N THR A 111 -7.26 -0.49 2.81
CA THR A 111 -8.34 0.41 2.33
C THR A 111 -9.70 -0.26 2.24
N ILE A 112 -9.78 -1.60 2.33
CA ILE A 112 -11.06 -2.32 2.37
C ILE A 112 -11.87 -1.92 3.60
N GLU A 113 -11.26 -1.91 4.78
CA GLU A 113 -11.91 -1.47 6.02
C GLU A 113 -11.60 -0.01 6.37
N GLY A 114 -10.42 0.49 6.00
CA GLY A 114 -9.91 1.76 6.52
C GLY A 114 -10.33 3.00 5.74
N CYS A 115 -10.90 2.88 4.55
CA CYS A 115 -11.28 4.00 3.71
C CYS A 115 -12.77 3.97 3.32
N ALA A 116 -13.32 5.15 3.04
CA ALA A 116 -14.67 5.31 2.51
C ALA A 116 -14.91 4.50 1.22
N ASN A 117 -13.88 4.35 0.38
CA ASN A 117 -13.89 3.46 -0.77
C ASN A 117 -12.54 2.79 -0.89
N SER A 118 -12.53 1.46 -1.05
CA SER A 118 -11.30 0.69 -1.22
C SER A 118 -10.64 0.99 -2.57
N GLN A 119 -9.35 0.66 -2.68
CA GLN A 119 -8.64 0.68 -3.98
C GLN A 119 -9.39 -0.13 -5.05
N PHE A 120 -10.00 -1.26 -4.69
CA PHE A 120 -10.73 -2.10 -5.64
C PHE A 120 -12.00 -1.43 -6.12
N THR A 121 -12.74 -0.80 -5.21
CA THR A 121 -13.95 -0.05 -5.55
C THR A 121 -13.62 1.13 -6.46
N GLN A 122 -12.52 1.87 -6.18
CA GLN A 122 -12.07 2.96 -7.03
C GLN A 122 -11.57 2.49 -8.39
N LEU A 123 -10.89 1.33 -8.48
CA LEU A 123 -10.51 0.74 -9.77
C LEU A 123 -11.75 0.52 -10.64
N ILE A 124 -12.78 -0.14 -10.10
CA ILE A 124 -14.01 -0.42 -10.85
C ILE A 124 -14.68 0.89 -11.30
N ARG A 125 -14.77 1.89 -10.44
CA ARG A 125 -15.34 3.20 -10.83
C ARG A 125 -14.56 3.86 -11.96
N ALA A 126 -13.23 3.90 -11.85
CA ALA A 126 -12.36 4.49 -12.85
C ALA A 126 -12.50 3.82 -14.22
N VAL A 127 -12.52 2.47 -14.27
CA VAL A 127 -12.62 1.73 -15.55
C VAL A 127 -14.04 1.69 -16.11
N ALA A 128 -15.07 1.81 -15.26
CA ALA A 128 -16.47 1.86 -15.67
C ALA A 128 -16.95 3.27 -16.05
N GLY A 129 -16.09 4.29 -15.97
CA GLY A 129 -16.45 5.68 -16.24
C GLY A 129 -17.41 6.29 -15.20
N MET A 130 -17.43 5.75 -13.99
CA MET A 130 -18.20 6.30 -12.87
C MET A 130 -17.40 7.39 -12.16
N PRO A 131 -18.07 8.39 -11.55
CA PRO A 131 -17.38 9.37 -10.70
C PRO A 131 -16.60 8.69 -9.58
N LEU A 132 -15.36 9.13 -9.33
CA LEU A 132 -14.56 8.61 -8.23
C LEU A 132 -15.22 8.92 -6.88
N GLY A 133 -15.16 7.95 -5.95
CA GLY A 133 -15.65 8.14 -4.59
C GLY A 133 -14.61 8.79 -3.67
N SER A 134 -15.04 9.17 -2.46
CA SER A 134 -14.13 9.63 -1.41
C SER A 134 -13.14 8.53 -1.01
N THR A 135 -11.88 8.89 -0.80
CA THR A 135 -10.81 8.04 -0.27
C THR A 135 -10.47 8.37 1.19
N ASN A 136 -11.34 9.13 1.87
CA ASN A 136 -11.15 9.51 3.27
C ASN A 136 -10.95 8.28 4.14
N CYS A 137 -10.01 8.37 5.09
CA CYS A 137 -9.64 7.28 5.97
C CYS A 137 -10.21 7.45 7.37
N TYR A 138 -10.66 6.36 7.97
CA TYR A 138 -11.29 6.33 9.29
C TYR A 138 -10.28 5.83 10.34
N GLY A 139 -9.37 6.72 10.76
CA GLY A 139 -8.34 6.43 11.76
C GLY A 139 -7.04 5.91 11.15
N GLN A 140 -6.16 5.33 11.95
CA GLN A 140 -4.94 4.67 11.49
C GLN A 140 -5.12 3.15 11.48
N TRP A 141 -4.66 2.51 10.43
CA TRP A 141 -4.82 1.09 10.12
C TRP A 141 -3.48 0.42 9.90
N GLN A 142 -3.43 -0.86 10.28
CA GLN A 142 -2.34 -1.77 10.00
C GLN A 142 -2.88 -2.94 9.17
N MET A 143 -2.16 -3.27 8.10
CA MET A 143 -2.31 -4.52 7.36
C MET A 143 -1.08 -5.39 7.62
N ASP A 144 -1.28 -6.68 7.93
CA ASP A 144 -0.22 -7.69 7.94
C ASP A 144 -0.50 -8.74 6.84
N ASN A 145 0.52 -9.07 6.03
CA ASN A 145 0.39 -10.16 5.07
C ASN A 145 0.44 -11.50 5.81
N LEU A 146 -0.39 -12.45 5.37
CA LEU A 146 -0.32 -13.83 5.84
C LEU A 146 0.34 -14.70 4.78
N LEU A 147 1.41 -15.38 5.16
CA LEU A 147 2.15 -16.32 4.32
C LEU A 147 1.71 -17.76 4.61
N GLY A 148 2.24 -18.73 3.88
CA GLY A 148 1.86 -20.14 4.05
C GLY A 148 2.15 -20.65 5.47
N GLU A 149 3.24 -20.19 6.06
CA GLU A 149 3.64 -20.46 7.44
C GLU A 149 2.67 -19.88 8.50
N ASP A 150 1.81 -18.93 8.15
CA ASP A 150 0.81 -18.37 9.07
C ASP A 150 -0.51 -19.16 9.11
N MET A 151 -0.71 -20.10 8.18
CA MET A 151 -1.95 -20.87 8.08
C MET A 151 -2.31 -21.70 9.32
N PRO A 152 -1.36 -22.19 10.15
CA PRO A 152 -1.70 -22.80 11.43
C PRO A 152 -2.33 -21.84 12.45
N ARG A 153 -2.25 -20.51 12.24
CA ARG A 153 -2.74 -19.48 13.18
C ARG A 153 -4.13 -18.95 12.84
N LEU A 154 -4.81 -19.52 11.84
CA LEU A 154 -6.06 -18.96 11.30
C LEU A 154 -7.17 -18.86 12.34
N ASP A 155 -7.37 -19.87 13.19
CA ASP A 155 -8.42 -19.86 14.21
C ASP A 155 -8.19 -18.74 15.25
N GLU A 156 -6.93 -18.56 15.67
CA GLU A 156 -6.52 -17.45 16.53
C GLU A 156 -6.83 -16.10 15.88
N LEU A 157 -6.39 -15.90 14.63
CA LEU A 157 -6.61 -14.65 13.89
C LEU A 157 -8.10 -14.36 13.67
N ALA A 158 -8.89 -15.38 13.31
CA ALA A 158 -10.32 -15.25 13.08
C ALA A 158 -11.11 -14.92 14.35
N SER A 159 -10.64 -15.39 15.50
CA SER A 159 -11.25 -15.12 16.81
C SER A 159 -10.81 -13.79 17.44
N THR A 160 -9.82 -13.10 16.87
CA THR A 160 -9.25 -11.88 17.42
C THR A 160 -10.16 -10.67 17.18
N SER A 161 -10.65 -10.07 18.26
CA SER A 161 -11.51 -8.88 18.19
C SER A 161 -10.80 -7.69 17.50
N GLY A 162 -11.51 -7.04 16.58
CA GLY A 162 -11.01 -5.89 15.81
C GLY A 162 -10.00 -6.25 14.71
N LEU A 163 -9.83 -7.54 14.40
CA LEU A 163 -9.01 -8.03 13.29
C LEU A 163 -9.90 -8.52 12.15
N HIS A 164 -9.67 -8.03 10.94
CA HIS A 164 -10.39 -8.40 9.74
C HIS A 164 -9.53 -9.34 8.91
N LEU A 165 -9.87 -10.63 8.90
CA LEU A 165 -9.14 -11.67 8.17
C LEU A 165 -9.65 -11.80 6.73
N HIS A 166 -8.72 -11.71 5.77
CA HIS A 166 -8.99 -11.89 4.34
C HIS A 166 -8.16 -13.04 3.79
N LEU A 167 -8.81 -14.08 3.28
CA LEU A 167 -8.15 -15.25 2.67
C LEU A 167 -8.38 -15.29 1.16
N TYR A 168 -7.33 -15.63 0.41
CA TYR A 168 -7.39 -15.64 -1.07
C TYR A 168 -7.87 -16.95 -1.68
N GLY A 169 -8.34 -17.91 -0.86
CA GLY A 169 -8.86 -19.20 -1.34
C GLY A 169 -7.82 -20.11 -2.02
N LYS A 170 -6.53 -19.94 -1.71
CA LYS A 170 -5.45 -20.78 -2.29
C LYS A 170 -5.45 -22.16 -1.64
N ALA A 171 -5.54 -23.21 -2.46
CA ALA A 171 -5.64 -24.60 -1.99
C ALA A 171 -4.41 -25.09 -1.20
N GLU A 172 -3.20 -24.65 -1.57
CA GLU A 172 -1.94 -25.12 -0.97
C GLU A 172 -1.19 -23.99 -0.25
N ALA A 173 -0.92 -24.18 1.03
CA ALA A 173 -0.02 -23.34 1.82
C ALA A 173 1.44 -23.74 1.56
N LYS A 174 2.26 -22.81 1.03
CA LYS A 174 3.70 -23.02 0.81
C LYS A 174 4.48 -21.90 1.52
N PRO A 175 5.67 -22.16 2.09
CA PRO A 175 6.49 -21.12 2.69
C PRO A 175 6.67 -19.91 1.76
N GLY A 176 6.47 -18.69 2.26
CA GLY A 176 6.58 -17.46 1.49
C GLY A 176 5.42 -17.18 0.51
N ARG A 177 4.47 -18.10 0.34
CA ARG A 177 3.29 -17.87 -0.51
C ARG A 177 2.29 -17.01 0.24
N LYS A 178 1.94 -15.84 -0.29
CA LYS A 178 0.86 -15.01 0.24
C LYS A 178 -0.48 -15.76 0.21
N MET A 179 -1.06 -16.04 1.36
CA MET A 179 -2.33 -16.76 1.50
C MET A 179 -3.50 -15.84 1.82
N GLY A 180 -3.21 -14.69 2.41
CA GLY A 180 -4.21 -13.71 2.82
C GLY A 180 -3.55 -12.45 3.39
N HIS A 181 -4.36 -11.66 4.07
CA HIS A 181 -3.90 -10.55 4.89
C HIS A 181 -4.88 -10.33 6.05
N THR A 182 -4.45 -9.62 7.07
CA THR A 182 -5.33 -9.08 8.11
C THR A 182 -5.30 -7.57 8.09
N ASN A 183 -6.42 -6.92 8.41
CA ASN A 183 -6.50 -5.48 8.63
C ASN A 183 -7.00 -5.21 10.04
N ARG A 184 -6.43 -4.22 10.72
CA ARG A 184 -6.93 -3.74 12.02
C ARG A 184 -6.76 -2.24 12.15
N GLN A 185 -7.73 -1.60 12.79
CA GLN A 185 -7.58 -0.21 13.23
C GLN A 185 -6.62 -0.20 14.43
N ILE A 186 -5.61 0.66 14.39
CA ILE A 186 -4.62 0.84 15.46
C ILE A 186 -4.77 2.18 16.18
N LYS A 187 -5.43 3.17 15.56
CA LYS A 187 -5.86 4.43 16.21
C LYS A 187 -7.22 4.88 15.66
N PRO A 188 -8.16 5.33 16.50
CA PRO A 188 -9.41 5.94 16.03
C PRO A 188 -9.16 7.32 15.40
N VAL A 189 -10.20 7.90 14.79
CA VAL A 189 -10.20 9.29 14.28
C VAL A 189 -10.14 10.29 15.43
#